data_AF-A0A151PG94-F1
#
_entry.id   AF-A0A151PG94-F1
#
_cell.length_a   1.000
_cell.length_b   1.000
_cell.length_c   1.000
_cell.angle_alpha   90.00
_cell.angle_beta   90.00
_cell.angle_gamma   90.00
#
_symmetry.space_group_name_H-M   'P 1'
#
loop_
_entity.id
_entity.type
_entity.pdbx_description
1 polymer ?
#
loop_
_entity_poly.entity_id
_entity_poly.type
_entity_poly.pdbx_seq_one_letter_code
_entity_poly.pdbx_strand_id
1 'polypeptide(L)'
;MHECTLYSKSSCCDADFTAQLDHSPVIKVNNSYWNRCGNLSKSCEDYTKKIECFYRCSPYAAHWINPNYTAAIEFVPLCQNFCDDWYEACKEDLTCVRNWLTDWEWDDNGVNHCKSDCSPYSEVFANGTELCQTLWGHSFKVSESSCLCLQMNEKDDVAIKYILSESSEESSSVSSSEERACRKKVLRSEHLNGQEWPETIIIEMP
;
A
#
# COMPACT_ATOMS: atom_id res chain seq x y z
N MET A 1 16.02 -8.23 4.35
CA MET A 1 14.95 -7.74 3.44
C MET A 1 15.56 -6.67 2.58
N HIS A 2 15.53 -6.83 1.26
CA HIS A 2 16.07 -5.86 0.30
C HIS A 2 14.99 -4.87 -0.18
N GLU A 3 13.74 -5.33 -0.21
CA GLU A 3 12.53 -4.52 -0.40
C GLU A 3 11.57 -4.72 0.79
N CYS A 4 10.50 -3.93 0.88
CA CYS A 4 9.53 -3.95 1.97
C CYS A 4 10.15 -3.61 3.33
N THR A 5 11.21 -2.79 3.33
CA THR A 5 12.05 -2.49 4.51
C THR A 5 11.31 -1.73 5.61
N LEU A 6 10.18 -1.09 5.28
CA LEU A 6 9.23 -0.53 6.24
C LEU A 6 8.86 -1.53 7.35
N TYR A 7 8.79 -2.82 7.02
CA TYR A 7 8.39 -3.89 7.94
C TYR A 7 9.58 -4.69 8.50
N SER A 8 10.83 -4.27 8.25
CA SER A 8 12.04 -5.03 8.61
C SER A 8 12.18 -5.39 10.08
N LYS A 9 11.66 -4.56 11.00
CA LYS A 9 11.71 -4.80 12.45
C LYS A 9 10.70 -5.84 12.93
N SER A 10 9.60 -6.01 12.19
CA SER A 10 8.50 -6.93 12.53
C SER A 10 7.73 -7.24 11.26
N SER A 11 8.02 -8.40 10.64
CA SER A 11 7.45 -8.77 9.34
C SER A 11 6.73 -10.11 9.37
N CYS A 12 5.71 -10.23 8.52
CA CYS A 12 5.01 -11.48 8.20
C CYS A 12 5.56 -12.19 6.94
N CYS A 13 6.54 -11.61 6.24
CA CYS A 13 7.15 -12.21 5.06
C CYS A 13 8.62 -12.53 5.29
N ASP A 14 9.14 -13.47 4.49
CA ASP A 14 10.55 -13.83 4.49
C ASP A 14 11.34 -13.04 3.44
N ALA A 15 12.67 -13.04 3.59
CA ALA A 15 13.57 -12.35 2.67
C ALA A 15 13.45 -12.85 1.22
N ASP A 16 13.17 -14.14 1.03
CA ASP A 16 12.97 -14.78 -0.28
C ASP A 16 11.82 -14.14 -1.06
N PHE A 17 10.75 -13.74 -0.37
CA PHE A 17 9.66 -12.99 -1.01
C PHE A 17 10.16 -11.61 -1.46
N THR A 18 10.84 -10.87 -0.57
CA THR A 18 11.32 -9.51 -0.87
C THR A 18 12.34 -9.46 -2.00
N ALA A 19 13.09 -10.55 -2.22
CA ALA A 19 14.04 -10.65 -3.34
C ALA A 19 13.35 -10.59 -4.71
N GLN A 20 12.06 -10.96 -4.81
CA GLN A 20 11.29 -10.85 -6.06
C GLN A 20 10.98 -9.40 -6.45
N LEU A 21 11.07 -8.46 -5.49
CA LEU A 21 10.73 -7.06 -5.69
C LEU A 21 11.95 -6.13 -5.77
N ASP A 22 13.15 -6.63 -5.46
CA ASP A 22 14.39 -5.84 -5.34
C ASP A 22 14.84 -5.18 -6.67
N HIS A 23 14.43 -5.74 -7.81
CA HIS A 23 14.79 -5.23 -9.12
C HIS A 23 13.60 -4.59 -9.83
N SER A 24 13.89 -3.53 -10.59
CA SER A 24 12.94 -2.84 -11.46
C SER A 24 13.42 -2.96 -12.91
N PRO A 25 12.55 -3.31 -13.88
CA PRO A 25 11.11 -3.51 -13.73
C PRO A 25 10.76 -4.84 -13.04
N VAL A 26 9.74 -4.83 -12.18
CA VAL A 26 9.14 -6.05 -11.63
C VAL A 26 8.28 -6.69 -12.71
N ILE A 27 8.74 -7.84 -13.21
CA ILE A 27 8.04 -8.58 -14.26
C ILE A 27 6.97 -9.49 -13.67
N LYS A 28 7.32 -10.20 -12.59
CA LYS A 28 6.51 -11.26 -12.01
C LYS A 28 6.73 -11.35 -10.51
N VAL A 29 5.66 -11.52 -9.76
CA VAL A 29 5.65 -11.81 -8.33
C VAL A 29 4.87 -13.09 -8.12
N ASN A 30 5.51 -14.10 -7.53
CA ASN A 30 5.01 -15.48 -7.49
C ASN A 30 4.58 -15.94 -8.89
N ASN A 31 3.29 -16.22 -9.13
CA ASN A 31 2.78 -16.61 -10.45
C ASN A 31 2.11 -15.47 -11.23
N SER A 32 2.09 -14.25 -10.70
CA SER A 32 1.41 -13.11 -11.30
C SER A 32 2.39 -12.19 -12.01
N TYR A 33 2.24 -12.04 -13.32
CA TYR A 33 2.94 -11.06 -14.13
C TYR A 33 2.32 -9.68 -14.00
N TRP A 34 3.14 -8.68 -13.72
CA TRP A 34 2.73 -7.28 -13.62
C TRP A 34 2.80 -6.55 -14.96
N ASN A 35 3.50 -7.13 -15.94
CA ASN A 35 3.80 -6.45 -17.21
C ASN A 35 2.95 -6.93 -18.40
N ARG A 36 1.73 -7.42 -18.16
CA ARG A 36 0.87 -7.98 -19.23
C ARG A 36 0.48 -6.96 -20.30
N CYS A 37 0.49 -5.68 -19.96
CA CYS A 37 0.27 -4.56 -20.88
C CYS A 37 1.53 -3.73 -21.15
N GLY A 38 2.72 -4.30 -20.91
CA GLY A 38 3.99 -3.57 -20.87
C GLY A 38 4.47 -3.33 -19.45
N ASN A 39 5.72 -2.93 -19.30
CA ASN A 39 6.28 -2.64 -17.97
C ASN A 39 5.66 -1.37 -17.40
N LEU A 40 5.32 -1.40 -16.12
CA LEU A 40 4.88 -0.21 -15.41
C LEU A 40 5.98 0.84 -15.36
N SER A 41 5.58 2.11 -15.37
CA SER A 41 6.41 3.24 -15.01
C SER A 41 6.97 3.05 -13.60
N LYS A 42 8.14 3.62 -13.33
CA LYS A 42 8.80 3.47 -12.03
C LYS A 42 7.91 3.94 -10.88
N SER A 43 7.22 5.07 -11.07
CA SER A 43 6.29 5.62 -10.08
C SER A 43 5.10 4.69 -9.82
N CYS A 44 4.49 4.13 -10.86
CA CYS A 44 3.37 3.20 -10.70
C CYS A 44 3.81 1.88 -10.05
N GLU A 45 4.98 1.35 -10.42
CA GLU A 45 5.57 0.16 -9.80
C GLU A 45 5.82 0.39 -8.31
N ASP A 46 6.32 1.55 -7.89
CA ASP A 46 6.61 1.84 -6.49
C ASP A 46 5.35 1.81 -5.61
N TYR A 47 4.21 2.33 -6.10
CA TYR A 47 2.95 2.21 -5.37
C TYR A 47 2.42 0.78 -5.34
N THR A 48 2.53 0.05 -6.44
CA THR A 48 2.14 -1.36 -6.52
C THR A 48 2.96 -2.22 -5.55
N LYS A 49 4.27 -1.96 -5.46
CA LYS A 49 5.18 -2.56 -4.46
C LYS A 49 4.77 -2.26 -3.04
N LYS A 50 4.41 -1.00 -2.71
CA LYS A 50 3.95 -0.63 -1.36
C LYS A 50 2.76 -1.48 -0.91
N ILE A 51 1.78 -1.69 -1.81
CA ILE A 51 0.60 -2.50 -1.51
C ILE A 51 0.92 -3.98 -1.39
N GLU A 52 1.73 -4.53 -2.29
CA GLU A 52 2.18 -5.92 -2.18
C GLU A 52 2.99 -6.14 -0.89
N CYS A 53 3.90 -5.22 -0.54
CA CYS A 53 4.65 -5.23 0.72
C CYS A 53 3.72 -5.17 1.93
N PHE A 54 2.69 -4.32 1.92
CA PHE A 54 1.72 -4.27 3.01
C PHE A 54 1.02 -5.63 3.18
N TYR A 55 0.45 -6.16 2.12
CA TYR A 55 -0.30 -7.42 2.17
C TYR A 55 0.58 -8.59 2.62
N ARG A 56 1.83 -8.65 2.16
CA ARG A 56 2.74 -9.78 2.43
C ARG A 56 3.48 -9.65 3.74
N CYS A 57 3.93 -8.45 4.07
CA CYS A 57 4.96 -8.23 5.08
C CYS A 57 4.47 -7.45 6.30
N SER A 58 3.36 -6.71 6.21
CA SER A 58 2.86 -5.91 7.34
C SER A 58 2.44 -6.81 8.51
N PRO A 59 2.92 -6.55 9.73
CA PRO A 59 2.47 -7.28 10.92
C PRO A 59 1.01 -6.96 11.28
N TYR A 60 0.43 -5.94 10.65
CA TYR A 60 -0.91 -5.45 10.96
C TYR A 60 -1.98 -5.89 9.96
N ALA A 61 -1.60 -6.42 8.78
CA ALA A 61 -2.56 -6.75 7.72
C ALA A 61 -3.64 -7.73 8.22
N ALA A 62 -3.27 -8.69 9.09
CA ALA A 62 -4.18 -9.68 9.66
C ALA A 62 -5.29 -9.08 10.56
N HIS A 63 -5.19 -7.81 10.99
CA HIS A 63 -6.30 -7.14 11.69
C HIS A 63 -7.54 -6.95 10.81
N TRP A 64 -7.38 -7.03 9.49
CA TRP A 64 -8.44 -6.92 8.50
C TRP A 64 -8.71 -8.22 7.76
N ILE A 65 -8.34 -9.37 8.35
CA ILE A 65 -8.53 -10.67 7.72
C ILE A 65 -10.01 -10.93 7.41
N ASN A 66 -10.29 -11.42 6.21
CA ASN A 66 -11.63 -11.85 5.86
C ASN A 66 -11.97 -13.14 6.65
N PRO A 67 -13.06 -13.16 7.44
CA PRO A 67 -13.42 -14.30 8.27
C PRO A 67 -13.82 -15.55 7.46
N ASN A 68 -14.27 -15.38 6.22
CA ASN A 68 -14.68 -16.45 5.32
C ASN A 68 -13.55 -16.94 4.41
N TYR A 69 -12.50 -16.14 4.22
CA TYR A 69 -11.34 -16.48 3.39
C TYR A 69 -10.07 -15.88 3.98
N THR A 70 -9.39 -16.63 4.85
CA THR A 70 -8.30 -16.13 5.70
C THR A 70 -7.04 -15.69 4.95
N ALA A 71 -6.94 -15.96 3.65
CA ALA A 71 -5.89 -15.42 2.82
C ALA A 71 -6.18 -14.00 2.31
N ALA A 72 -7.43 -13.52 2.39
CA ALA A 72 -7.79 -12.16 2.02
C ALA A 72 -7.84 -11.21 3.21
N ILE A 73 -7.65 -9.94 2.90
CA ILE A 73 -7.93 -8.79 3.75
C ILE A 73 -9.17 -8.05 3.20
N GLU A 74 -9.88 -7.33 4.06
CA GLU A 74 -11.05 -6.54 3.67
C GLU A 74 -11.09 -5.19 4.37
N PHE A 75 -11.46 -4.15 3.62
CA PHE A 75 -11.73 -2.81 4.14
C PHE A 75 -10.56 -2.16 4.92
N VAL A 76 -9.32 -2.45 4.53
CA VAL A 76 -8.15 -1.74 5.05
C VAL A 76 -8.27 -0.26 4.68
N PRO A 77 -8.21 0.68 5.66
CA PRO A 77 -8.45 2.09 5.41
C PRO A 77 -7.20 2.75 4.81
N LEU A 78 -7.24 3.09 3.53
CA LEU A 78 -6.19 3.87 2.85
C LEU A 78 -6.47 5.36 2.93
N CYS A 79 -5.42 6.17 3.03
CA CYS A 79 -5.55 7.62 2.98
C CYS A 79 -5.92 8.08 1.56
N GLN A 80 -6.81 9.06 1.45
CA GLN A 80 -7.24 9.60 0.15
C GLN A 80 -6.07 10.10 -0.70
N ASN A 81 -5.12 10.83 -0.09
CA ASN A 81 -3.93 11.33 -0.79
C ASN A 81 -3.05 10.19 -1.36
N PHE A 82 -2.88 9.09 -0.63
CA PHE A 82 -2.14 7.93 -1.12
C PHE A 82 -2.80 7.35 -2.38
N CYS A 83 -4.13 7.25 -2.38
CA CYS A 83 -4.89 6.74 -3.52
C CYS A 83 -4.84 7.69 -4.72
N ASP A 84 -4.95 8.99 -4.49
CA ASP A 84 -4.84 10.01 -5.54
C ASP A 84 -3.44 10.03 -6.16
N ASP A 85 -2.40 9.98 -5.34
CA ASP A 85 -1.01 9.95 -5.81
C ASP A 85 -0.69 8.64 -6.54
N TRP A 86 -1.24 7.50 -6.10
CA TRP A 86 -1.10 6.22 -6.80
C TRP A 86 -1.76 6.29 -8.19
N TYR A 87 -2.99 6.80 -8.26
CA TYR A 87 -3.66 6.96 -9.54
C TYR A 87 -2.90 7.91 -10.47
N GLU A 88 -2.47 9.07 -9.98
CA GLU A 88 -1.68 10.02 -10.77
C GLU A 88 -0.36 9.39 -11.27
N ALA A 89 0.28 8.57 -10.44
CA ALA A 89 1.51 7.85 -10.80
C ALA A 89 1.30 6.77 -11.88
N CYS A 90 0.09 6.22 -12.00
CA CYS A 90 -0.24 5.12 -12.92
C CYS A 90 -1.11 5.53 -14.10
N LYS A 91 -1.67 6.74 -14.16
CA LYS A 91 -2.75 7.09 -15.09
C LYS A 91 -2.45 6.87 -16.59
N GLU A 92 -1.17 6.95 -16.97
CA GLU A 92 -0.67 6.72 -18.34
C GLU A 92 -0.14 5.28 -18.55
N ASP A 93 0.04 4.51 -17.48
CA ASP A 93 0.34 3.08 -17.55
C ASP A 93 -0.87 2.32 -18.06
N LEU A 94 -0.64 1.11 -18.56
CA LEU A 94 -1.67 0.28 -19.20
C LEU A 94 -2.07 -0.89 -18.30
N THR A 95 -3.37 -1.21 -18.28
CA THR A 95 -3.92 -2.43 -17.69
C THR A 95 -4.98 -3.01 -18.61
N CYS A 96 -5.21 -4.32 -18.53
CA CYS A 96 -6.27 -5.02 -19.25
C CYS A 96 -7.35 -5.58 -18.32
N VAL A 97 -7.22 -5.31 -17.02
CA VAL A 97 -8.13 -5.79 -15.97
C VAL A 97 -8.44 -4.66 -15.00
N ARG A 98 -9.68 -4.66 -14.49
CA ARG A 98 -10.14 -3.69 -13.48
C ARG A 98 -9.80 -4.17 -12.07
N ASN A 99 -10.02 -5.45 -11.80
CA ASN A 99 -9.67 -6.10 -10.55
C ASN A 99 -8.55 -7.12 -10.78
N TRP A 100 -7.38 -6.84 -10.21
CA TRP A 100 -6.16 -7.65 -10.32
C TRP A 100 -6.22 -8.98 -9.57
N LEU A 101 -7.23 -9.21 -8.73
CA LEU A 101 -7.42 -10.47 -8.03
C LEU A 101 -8.32 -11.43 -8.82
N THR A 102 -9.31 -10.93 -9.55
CA THR A 102 -10.39 -11.75 -10.12
C THR A 102 -10.47 -11.75 -11.65
N ASP A 103 -10.02 -10.68 -12.31
CA ASP A 103 -10.42 -10.46 -13.71
C ASP A 103 -9.47 -11.12 -14.72
N TRP A 104 -8.39 -11.76 -14.27
CA TRP A 104 -7.46 -12.49 -15.12
C TRP A 104 -8.05 -13.78 -15.70
N GLU A 105 -7.57 -14.17 -16.88
CA GLU A 105 -7.63 -15.55 -17.35
C GLU A 105 -6.38 -16.30 -16.87
N TRP A 106 -6.50 -17.53 -16.40
CA TRP A 106 -5.37 -18.30 -15.86
C TRP A 106 -5.13 -19.52 -16.75
N ASP A 107 -3.88 -19.72 -17.17
CA ASP A 107 -3.51 -20.90 -17.95
C ASP A 107 -3.19 -22.12 -17.08
N ASP A 108 -2.88 -23.25 -17.73
CA ASP A 108 -2.54 -24.51 -17.06
C ASP A 108 -1.28 -24.42 -16.17
N ASN A 109 -0.43 -23.41 -16.38
CA ASN A 109 0.76 -23.14 -15.54
C ASN A 109 0.43 -22.20 -14.37
N GLY A 110 -0.83 -21.78 -14.25
CA GLY A 110 -1.30 -20.87 -13.21
C GLY A 110 -0.75 -19.47 -13.37
N VAL A 111 -0.47 -19.00 -14.59
CA VAL A 111 -0.08 -17.60 -14.85
C VAL A 111 -1.24 -16.80 -15.45
N ASN A 112 -1.32 -15.52 -15.08
CA ASN A 112 -2.42 -14.62 -15.44
C ASN A 112 -2.30 -14.10 -16.87
N HIS A 113 -3.40 -13.96 -17.61
CA HIS A 113 -3.46 -13.42 -18.97
C HIS A 113 -4.62 -12.44 -19.11
N CYS A 114 -4.47 -11.47 -20.01
CA CYS A 114 -5.49 -10.47 -20.29
C CYS A 114 -6.71 -11.09 -20.98
N LYS A 115 -7.92 -10.73 -20.52
CA LYS A 115 -9.18 -11.05 -21.19
C LYS A 115 -9.62 -10.00 -22.22
N SER A 116 -9.03 -8.81 -22.15
CA SER A 116 -9.41 -7.63 -22.93
C SER A 116 -8.16 -6.89 -23.40
N ASP A 117 -8.35 -5.97 -24.34
CA ASP A 117 -7.27 -5.10 -24.81
C ASP A 117 -6.76 -4.21 -23.67
N CYS A 118 -5.50 -3.81 -23.76
CA CYS A 118 -4.86 -2.93 -22.79
C CYS A 118 -5.31 -1.48 -22.98
N SER A 119 -5.72 -0.84 -21.89
CA SER A 119 -6.12 0.56 -21.84
C SER A 119 -5.36 1.32 -20.76
N PRO A 120 -5.17 2.64 -20.92
CA PRO A 120 -4.62 3.49 -19.87
C PRO A 120 -5.42 3.38 -18.57
N TYR A 121 -4.75 3.43 -17.42
CA TYR A 121 -5.41 3.44 -16.12
C TYR A 121 -6.43 4.58 -16.01
N SER A 122 -6.17 5.73 -16.64
CA SER A 122 -7.10 6.87 -16.70
C SER A 122 -8.41 6.60 -17.46
N GLU A 123 -8.44 5.62 -18.35
CA GLU A 123 -9.66 5.16 -19.01
C GLU A 123 -10.38 4.07 -18.19
N VAL A 124 -9.61 3.33 -17.38
CA VAL A 124 -10.11 2.22 -16.57
C VAL A 124 -10.64 2.69 -15.22
N PHE A 125 -10.00 3.65 -14.57
CA PHE A 125 -10.38 4.19 -13.27
C PHE A 125 -10.62 5.70 -13.40
N ALA A 126 -11.71 6.20 -12.82
CA ALA A 126 -12.06 7.60 -12.89
C ALA A 126 -11.18 8.50 -11.98
N ASN A 127 -10.68 7.95 -10.88
CA ASN A 127 -9.84 8.66 -9.91
C ASN A 127 -9.13 7.68 -8.94
N GLY A 128 -8.34 8.23 -8.01
CA GLY A 128 -7.67 7.48 -6.95
C GLY A 128 -8.59 6.64 -6.07
N THR A 129 -9.76 7.18 -5.71
CA THR A 129 -10.75 6.45 -4.91
C THR A 129 -11.23 5.19 -5.62
N GLU A 130 -11.59 5.29 -6.91
CA GLU A 130 -12.02 4.13 -7.68
C GLU A 130 -10.88 3.12 -7.83
N LEU A 131 -9.64 3.59 -8.10
CA LEU A 131 -8.48 2.72 -8.21
C LEU A 131 -8.27 1.90 -6.94
N CYS A 132 -8.18 2.54 -5.78
CA CYS A 132 -7.92 1.87 -4.50
C CYS A 132 -9.03 0.87 -4.12
N GLN A 133 -10.29 1.18 -4.42
CA GLN A 133 -11.45 0.34 -4.05
C GLN A 133 -11.78 -0.76 -5.06
N THR A 134 -11.10 -0.78 -6.21
CA THR A 134 -11.42 -1.71 -7.30
C THR A 134 -10.25 -2.63 -7.64
N LEU A 135 -9.03 -2.08 -7.70
CA LEU A 135 -7.87 -2.80 -8.22
C LEU A 135 -7.60 -4.10 -7.44
N TRP A 136 -7.76 -4.08 -6.12
CA TRP A 136 -7.62 -5.24 -5.24
C TRP A 136 -8.98 -5.72 -4.68
N GLY A 137 -10.06 -5.50 -5.43
CA GLY A 137 -11.43 -5.76 -4.95
C GLY A 137 -11.73 -5.01 -3.65
N HIS A 138 -12.40 -5.68 -2.71
CA HIS A 138 -12.78 -5.08 -1.42
C HIS A 138 -11.66 -5.06 -0.37
N SER A 139 -10.41 -5.36 -0.76
CA SER A 139 -9.26 -5.37 0.15
C SER A 139 -9.06 -4.02 0.84
N PHE A 140 -9.28 -2.94 0.10
CA PHE A 140 -9.04 -1.58 0.56
C PHE A 140 -10.31 -0.73 0.43
N LYS A 141 -10.46 0.22 1.35
CA LYS A 141 -11.42 1.32 1.28
C LYS A 141 -10.70 2.64 1.46
N VAL A 142 -11.22 3.72 0.90
CA VAL A 142 -10.67 5.06 1.20
C VAL A 142 -11.29 5.59 2.48
N SER A 143 -10.45 6.05 3.41
CA SER A 143 -10.89 6.66 4.66
C SER A 143 -11.30 8.12 4.43
N GLU A 144 -12.38 8.54 5.10
CA GLU A 144 -12.76 9.97 5.18
C GLU A 144 -11.83 10.76 6.12
N SER A 145 -11.12 10.06 6.99
CA SER A 145 -10.12 10.64 7.88
C SER A 145 -8.81 10.92 7.13
N SER A 146 -8.13 12.00 7.52
CA SER A 146 -6.79 12.30 7.01
C SER A 146 -5.68 11.75 7.91
N CYS A 147 -6.00 10.92 8.91
CA CYS A 147 -5.02 10.37 9.86
C CYS A 147 -5.32 8.92 10.27
N LEU A 148 -6.58 8.55 10.47
CA LEU A 148 -7.06 7.20 10.71
C LEU A 148 -7.12 6.43 9.38
N CYS A 149 -5.95 6.34 8.75
CA CYS A 149 -5.75 5.73 7.45
C CYS A 149 -4.28 5.35 7.27
N LEU A 150 -4.01 4.44 6.34
CA LEU A 150 -2.69 3.95 6.00
C LEU A 150 -2.25 4.53 4.66
N GLN A 151 -0.96 4.85 4.56
CA GLN A 151 -0.34 5.43 3.37
C GLN A 151 1.02 4.78 3.05
N MET A 152 1.27 3.61 3.63
CA MET A 152 2.39 2.71 3.35
C MET A 152 3.75 3.39 3.55
N ASN A 153 3.88 4.10 4.67
CA ASN A 153 5.11 4.76 5.10
C ASN A 153 5.19 4.85 6.63
N GLU A 154 6.25 5.45 7.15
CA GLU A 154 6.53 5.53 8.60
C GLU A 154 5.41 6.17 9.44
N LYS A 155 4.52 6.96 8.85
CA LYS A 155 3.39 7.56 9.59
C LYS A 155 2.38 6.51 10.05
N ASP A 156 2.35 5.35 9.38
CA ASP A 156 1.44 4.26 9.68
C ASP A 156 1.71 3.67 11.08
N ASP A 157 2.95 3.71 11.58
CA ASP A 157 3.32 3.26 12.94
C ASP A 157 2.59 4.03 14.05
N VAL A 158 2.21 5.28 13.75
CA VAL A 158 1.40 6.11 14.65
C VAL A 158 -0.08 5.90 14.36
N ALA A 159 -0.49 5.98 13.09
CA ALA A 159 -1.89 5.88 12.67
C ALA A 159 -2.54 4.57 13.13
N ILE A 160 -1.82 3.44 12.99
CA ILE A 160 -2.33 2.10 13.30
C ILE A 160 -2.82 1.97 14.75
N LYS A 161 -2.18 2.67 15.69
CA LYS A 161 -2.55 2.62 17.12
C LYS A 161 -3.92 3.23 17.38
N TYR A 162 -4.32 4.20 16.58
CA TYR A 162 -5.61 4.86 16.65
C TYR A 162 -6.67 4.11 15.83
N ILE A 163 -6.28 3.59 14.66
CA ILE A 163 -7.19 2.80 13.81
C ILE A 163 -7.66 1.54 14.55
N LEU A 164 -6.76 0.86 15.27
CA LEU A 164 -7.10 -0.34 16.03
C LEU A 164 -7.76 -0.05 17.38
N SER A 165 -7.68 1.18 17.91
CA SER A 165 -8.46 1.55 19.10
C SER A 165 -9.92 1.83 18.75
N GLU A 166 -10.18 2.48 17.62
CA GLU A 166 -11.53 2.77 17.12
C GLU A 166 -12.33 1.46 16.85
N SER A 167 -11.68 0.41 16.33
CA SER A 167 -12.38 -0.87 16.08
C SER A 167 -12.84 -1.60 17.35
N SER A 168 -12.34 -1.21 18.52
CA SER A 168 -12.72 -1.79 19.81
C SER A 168 -13.87 -1.06 20.51
N GLU A 169 -14.20 0.16 20.07
CA GLU A 169 -15.33 0.94 20.56
C GLU A 169 -16.40 0.97 19.46
N GLU A 170 -17.49 0.21 19.60
CA GLU A 170 -18.64 0.21 18.66
C GLU A 170 -19.30 1.61 18.59
N SER A 171 -18.72 2.55 17.86
CA SER A 171 -19.38 3.79 17.45
C SER A 171 -18.92 4.19 16.07
N SER A 172 -19.86 4.15 15.11
CA SER A 172 -19.65 4.42 13.68
C SER A 172 -19.48 5.90 13.35
N SER A 173 -18.81 6.66 14.21
CA SER A 173 -18.51 8.06 13.98
C SER A 173 -17.08 8.32 14.42
N VAL A 174 -16.22 8.69 13.46
CA VAL A 174 -14.88 9.21 13.75
C VAL A 174 -15.03 10.29 14.82
N SER A 175 -14.63 9.99 16.04
CA SER A 175 -14.72 10.97 17.09
C SER A 175 -13.73 12.08 16.73
N SER A 176 -14.23 13.31 16.61
CA SER A 176 -13.38 14.48 16.33
C SER A 176 -12.19 14.62 17.29
N SER A 177 -12.23 13.98 18.46
CA SER A 177 -11.10 13.90 19.40
C SER A 177 -9.99 12.94 18.96
N GLU A 178 -10.33 11.78 18.41
CA GLU A 178 -9.34 10.77 17.98
C GLU A 178 -8.60 11.24 16.73
N GLU A 179 -9.33 11.81 15.77
CA GLU A 179 -8.76 12.46 14.59
C GLU A 179 -7.70 13.50 14.98
N ARG A 180 -8.05 14.40 15.91
CA ARG A 180 -7.12 15.45 16.38
C ARG A 180 -5.94 14.86 17.15
N ALA A 181 -6.16 13.83 17.95
CA ALA A 181 -5.11 13.16 18.71
C ALA A 181 -4.11 12.47 17.78
N CYS A 182 -4.61 11.73 16.79
CA CYS A 182 -3.82 11.09 15.74
C CYS A 182 -2.99 12.14 15.00
N ARG A 183 -3.62 13.19 14.45
CA ARG A 183 -2.92 14.23 13.68
C ARG A 183 -1.80 14.88 14.50
N LYS A 184 -2.08 15.22 15.76
CA LYS A 184 -1.09 15.81 16.67
C LYS A 184 0.11 14.88 16.92
N LYS A 185 -0.11 13.57 17.00
CA LYS A 185 0.96 12.60 17.22
C LYS A 185 1.77 12.33 15.96
N VAL A 186 1.12 12.21 14.79
CA VAL A 186 1.81 12.05 13.51
C VAL A 186 2.74 13.24 13.27
N LEU A 187 2.24 14.47 13.38
CA LEU A 187 3.04 15.69 13.22
C LEU A 187 4.23 15.76 14.19
N ARG A 188 4.03 15.31 15.44
CA ARG A 188 5.11 15.26 16.43
C ARG A 188 6.16 14.22 16.06
N SER A 189 5.76 13.07 15.53
CA SER A 189 6.68 12.02 15.09
C SER A 189 7.51 12.48 13.90
N GLU A 190 6.88 13.14 12.92
CA GLU A 190 7.58 13.72 11.77
C GLU A 190 8.62 14.74 12.19
N HIS A 191 8.29 15.61 13.16
CA HIS A 191 9.26 16.58 13.67
C HIS A 191 10.46 15.90 14.34
N LEU A 192 10.24 14.82 15.08
CA LEU A 192 11.32 14.08 15.75
C LEU A 192 12.22 13.37 14.74
N ASN A 193 11.66 12.70 13.72
CA ASN A 193 12.43 12.05 12.67
C ASN A 193 13.17 13.07 11.78
N GLY A 194 12.62 14.27 11.58
CA GLY A 194 13.26 15.34 10.80
C GLY A 194 14.36 16.11 11.55
N GLN A 195 14.58 15.85 12.85
CA GLN A 195 15.62 16.48 13.66
C GLN A 195 16.93 15.68 13.77
N GLU A 196 17.03 14.49 13.16
CA GLU A 196 18.31 13.78 13.00
C GLU A 196 19.17 14.47 11.92
N TRP A 197 20.11 15.34 12.34
CA TRP A 197 21.19 15.93 11.54
C TRP A 197 22.54 15.30 11.93
N PRO A 198 23.53 15.25 11.01
CA PRO A 198 24.59 14.25 10.99
C PRO A 198 25.58 14.37 12.16
N GLU A 199 26.05 13.21 12.63
CA GLU A 199 27.10 13.11 13.63
C GLU A 199 28.36 13.90 13.22
N THR A 200 28.61 14.96 13.99
CA THR A 200 29.94 15.41 14.42
C THR A 200 30.98 15.75 13.33
N ILE A 201 30.94 16.98 12.81
CA ILE A 201 32.18 17.63 12.36
C ILE A 201 32.94 18.06 13.62
N ILE A 202 33.93 17.27 14.01
CA ILE A 202 34.95 17.71 14.97
C ILE A 202 35.72 18.84 14.29
N ILE A 203 35.48 20.08 14.72
CA ILE A 203 36.31 21.22 14.40
C ILE A 203 37.55 21.12 15.28
N GLU A 204 38.64 20.57 14.75
CA GLU A 204 39.97 20.87 15.29
C GLU A 204 40.60 22.01 14.48
N MET A 205 40.71 23.16 15.13
CA MET A 205 41.73 24.18 14.90
C MET A 205 42.04 24.84 16.25
N PRO A 206 43.27 25.32 16.52
CA PRO A 206 44.42 25.45 15.61
C PRO A 206 45.61 24.54 15.93
#